data_AF-A0A7C2MX37-F1
#
_entry.id   AF-A0A7C2MX37-F1
#
_cell.length_a   1.000
_cell.length_b   1.000
_cell.length_c   1.000
_cell.angle_alpha   90.00
_cell.angle_beta   90.00
_cell.angle_gamma   90.00
#
_symmetry.space_group_name_H-M   'P 1'
#
loop_
_entity.id
_entity.type
_entity.pdbx_description
1 polymer ?
#
loop_
_entity_poly.entity_id
_entity_poly.type
_entity_poly.pdbx_seq_one_letter_code
_entity_poly.pdbx_strand_id
1 'polypeptide(L)'
;MRRGALALILLSLLVIPIGVLIYSSRTHIERRESAGGSERYWPTTCLRINGVEALLYVADTPEKQAEGYMYKNSTDFMGLGAVGMLFKLSIPSNYTVIFTMRNVAFPLYLLHIVPGELGDIAMDIIYMEPWKDYGVVVRTNTDYFIELNTTFYKHLEEISRSRGEALIRVSGTC
;
A
#
# COMPACT_ATOMS: atom_id res chain seq x y z
N MET A 1 67.98 5.62 -7.67
CA MET A 1 66.86 5.43 -8.63
C MET A 1 65.69 4.84 -7.87
N ARG A 2 64.52 5.48 -7.96
CA ARG A 2 63.29 5.21 -7.19
C ARG A 2 62.56 3.95 -7.70
N ARG A 3 62.14 3.08 -6.79
CA ARG A 3 61.05 2.08 -6.95
C ARG A 3 60.47 1.90 -5.54
N GLY A 4 59.36 2.52 -5.14
CA GLY A 4 58.04 2.50 -5.76
C GLY A 4 57.19 1.46 -5.04
N ALA A 5 56.81 1.73 -3.79
CA ALA A 5 55.93 0.88 -3.00
C ALA A 5 54.49 0.99 -3.52
N LEU A 6 53.92 -0.12 -3.98
CA LEU A 6 52.50 -0.23 -4.32
C LEU A 6 51.72 -0.55 -3.04
N ALA A 7 51.03 0.46 -2.51
CA ALA A 7 50.02 0.26 -1.48
C ALA A 7 48.73 -0.28 -2.14
N LEU A 8 48.35 -1.52 -1.81
CA LEU A 8 47.00 -2.02 -2.08
C LEU A 8 46.04 -1.34 -1.10
N ILE A 9 45.22 -0.43 -1.60
CA ILE A 9 44.06 0.08 -0.86
C ILE A 9 42.92 -0.93 -1.07
N LEU A 10 42.62 -1.70 -0.02
CA LEU A 10 41.40 -2.49 0.08
C LEU A 10 40.20 -1.53 0.08
N LEU A 11 39.40 -1.55 -0.99
CA LEU A 11 38.08 -0.94 -0.98
C LEU A 11 37.10 -1.96 -0.37
N SER A 12 36.83 -1.83 0.93
CA SER A 12 35.79 -2.57 1.61
C SER A 12 34.43 -2.05 1.12
N LEU A 13 33.82 -2.77 0.19
CA LEU A 13 32.41 -2.61 -0.17
C LEU A 13 31.57 -3.02 1.05
N LEU A 14 31.17 -2.02 1.84
CA LEU A 14 30.08 -2.12 2.81
C LEU A 14 28.80 -2.34 2.01
N VAL A 15 28.48 -3.61 1.75
CA VAL A 15 27.15 -4.01 1.33
C VAL A 15 26.26 -3.83 2.56
N ILE A 16 25.56 -2.69 2.63
CA ILE A 16 24.42 -2.54 3.53
C ILE A 16 23.35 -3.49 2.97
N PRO A 17 22.96 -4.56 3.67
CA PRO A 17 21.81 -5.33 3.24
C PRO A 17 20.58 -4.43 3.39
N ILE A 18 20.12 -3.83 2.30
CA ILE A 18 18.74 -3.35 2.22
C ILE A 18 17.90 -4.61 2.34
N GLY A 19 17.30 -4.81 3.52
CA GLY A 19 16.35 -5.89 3.76
C GLY A 19 15.14 -5.70 2.87
N VAL A 20 15.16 -6.31 1.69
CA VAL A 20 13.95 -6.49 0.88
C VAL A 20 13.21 -7.65 1.53
N LEU A 21 12.20 -7.34 2.34
CA LEU A 21 11.29 -8.36 2.84
C LEU A 21 10.32 -8.71 1.70
N ILE A 22 10.71 -9.66 0.85
CA ILE A 22 9.77 -10.26 -0.11
C ILE A 22 8.88 -11.21 0.68
N TYR A 23 7.66 -10.76 1.02
CA TYR A 23 6.64 -11.63 1.59
C TYR A 23 6.13 -12.58 0.50
N SER A 24 6.84 -13.70 0.31
CA SER A 24 6.40 -14.80 -0.53
C SER A 24 5.74 -15.84 0.37
N SER A 25 4.41 -15.76 0.53
CA SER A 25 3.62 -16.82 1.16
C SER A 25 3.66 -18.06 0.28
N ARG A 26 4.73 -18.84 0.41
CA ARG A 26 4.83 -20.18 -0.17
C ARG A 26 4.63 -21.21 0.95
N THR A 27 3.40 -21.31 1.43
CA THR A 27 2.95 -22.48 2.19
C THR A 27 2.05 -23.32 1.28
N HIS A 28 2.56 -24.49 0.94
CA HIS A 28 1.88 -25.69 0.42
C HIS A 28 0.37 -25.53 0.11
N ILE A 29 0.02 -25.41 -1.18
CA ILE A 29 -1.33 -25.74 -1.64
C ILE A 29 -1.36 -27.25 -1.86
N GLU A 30 -1.72 -27.99 -0.81
CA GLU A 30 -2.40 -29.26 -1.02
C GLU A 30 -3.82 -28.97 -1.50
N ARG A 31 -4.11 -29.52 -2.66
CA ARG A 31 -5.40 -29.47 -3.34
C ARG A 31 -6.45 -30.17 -2.45
N ARG A 32 -7.36 -29.39 -1.87
CA ARG A 32 -8.69 -29.88 -1.47
C ARG A 32 -9.74 -29.02 -2.17
N GLU A 33 -10.26 -29.55 -3.26
CA GLU A 33 -11.61 -29.23 -3.70
C GLU A 33 -12.60 -29.87 -2.71
N SER A 34 -13.40 -29.06 -2.02
CA SER A 34 -14.83 -29.34 -1.76
C SER A 34 -15.50 -28.25 -0.93
N ALA A 35 -16.50 -27.64 -1.59
CA ALA A 35 -17.84 -27.33 -1.10
C ALA A 35 -18.03 -26.57 0.23
N GLY A 36 -18.43 -25.29 0.11
CA GLY A 36 -19.06 -24.52 1.17
C GLY A 36 -18.85 -23.03 0.98
N GLY A 37 -19.75 -22.37 0.25
CA GLY A 37 -19.74 -20.92 0.03
C GLY A 37 -20.04 -20.16 1.32
N SER A 38 -19.06 -20.03 2.21
CA SER A 38 -18.97 -18.86 3.07
C SER A 38 -18.16 -17.82 2.29
N GLU A 39 -18.81 -16.73 1.89
CA GLU A 39 -18.06 -15.55 1.45
C GLU A 39 -17.06 -15.20 2.55
N ARG A 40 -15.76 -15.23 2.24
CA ARG A 40 -14.70 -14.82 3.17
C ARG A 40 -15.02 -13.39 3.60
N TYR A 41 -15.29 -13.18 4.89
CA TYR A 41 -15.64 -11.87 5.43
C TYR A 41 -14.47 -10.87 5.29
N TRP A 42 -14.77 -9.70 4.72
CA TRP A 42 -13.88 -8.54 4.70
C TRP A 42 -14.43 -7.43 5.60
N PRO A 43 -13.74 -7.10 6.71
CA PRO A 43 -14.14 -5.98 7.54
C PRO A 43 -14.04 -4.68 6.75
N THR A 44 -14.92 -3.74 7.08
CA THR A 44 -14.88 -2.38 6.53
C THR A 44 -14.59 -1.37 7.64
N THR A 45 -14.02 -0.24 7.26
CA THR A 45 -13.89 0.96 8.09
C THR A 45 -14.33 2.17 7.28
N CYS A 46 -14.77 3.21 7.95
CA CYS A 46 -15.01 4.49 7.29
C CYS A 46 -13.95 5.50 7.73
N LEU A 47 -13.36 6.21 6.77
CA LEU A 47 -12.45 7.32 7.01
C LEU A 47 -12.96 8.59 6.32
N ARG A 48 -12.68 9.76 6.89
CA ARG A 48 -12.85 11.04 6.22
C ARG A 48 -11.56 11.44 5.53
N ILE A 49 -11.57 11.45 4.19
CA ILE A 49 -10.45 11.85 3.35
C ILE A 49 -10.80 13.16 2.66
N ASN A 50 -10.05 14.24 2.94
CA ASN A 50 -10.42 15.62 2.57
C ASN A 50 -11.87 16.00 2.94
N GLY A 51 -12.39 15.44 4.02
CA GLY A 51 -13.77 15.65 4.49
C GLY A 51 -14.84 14.85 3.73
N VAL A 52 -14.46 14.00 2.76
CA VAL A 52 -15.36 13.06 2.10
C VAL A 52 -15.30 11.71 2.79
N GLU A 53 -16.45 11.09 3.01
CA GLU A 53 -16.54 9.75 3.59
C GLU A 53 -16.07 8.70 2.59
N ALA A 54 -15.12 7.87 3.03
CA ALA A 54 -14.56 6.76 2.28
C ALA A 54 -14.81 5.47 3.06
N LEU A 55 -15.74 4.65 2.58
CA LEU A 55 -15.88 3.28 3.06
C LEU A 55 -14.77 2.43 2.44
N LEU A 56 -13.97 1.78 3.28
CA LEU A 56 -12.80 1.01 2.86
C LEU A 56 -12.89 -0.42 3.40
N TYR A 57 -12.57 -1.41 2.58
CA TYR A 57 -12.25 -2.74 3.09
C TYR A 57 -10.95 -2.67 3.91
N VAL A 58 -10.79 -3.55 4.90
CA VAL A 58 -9.59 -3.58 5.75
C VAL A 58 -8.85 -4.89 5.51
N ALA A 59 -7.61 -4.77 5.02
CA ALA A 59 -6.66 -5.88 4.95
C ALA A 59 -5.95 -6.04 6.31
N ASP A 60 -6.67 -6.65 7.25
CA ASP A 60 -6.28 -6.81 8.66
C ASP A 60 -5.47 -8.07 8.96
N THR A 61 -5.38 -9.01 8.02
CA THR A 61 -4.55 -10.23 8.15
C THR A 61 -3.51 -10.30 7.02
N PRO A 62 -2.39 -11.03 7.21
CA PRO A 62 -1.40 -11.20 6.16
C PRO A 62 -1.97 -11.80 4.87
N GLU A 63 -2.95 -12.70 4.96
CA GLU A 63 -3.62 -13.29 3.80
C GLU A 63 -4.40 -12.23 3.01
N LYS A 64 -5.15 -11.35 3.71
CA LYS A 64 -5.89 -10.27 3.06
C LYS A 64 -4.96 -9.20 2.49
N GLN A 65 -3.85 -8.94 3.15
CA GLN A 65 -2.81 -8.01 2.68
C GLN A 65 -2.14 -8.53 1.40
N ALA A 66 -1.82 -9.83 1.37
CA ALA A 66 -1.26 -10.46 0.17
C ALA A 66 -2.29 -10.60 -0.96
N GLU A 67 -3.57 -10.80 -0.64
CA GLU A 67 -4.65 -10.92 -1.62
C GLU A 67 -5.06 -9.57 -2.22
N GLY A 68 -5.21 -8.52 -1.42
CA GLY A 68 -5.65 -7.20 -1.89
C GLY A 68 -6.85 -7.29 -2.87
N TYR A 69 -6.70 -6.67 -4.04
CA TYR A 69 -7.68 -6.75 -5.13
C TYR A 69 -7.47 -7.87 -6.15
N MET A 70 -6.58 -8.83 -5.88
CA MET A 70 -6.34 -9.95 -6.78
C MET A 70 -7.65 -10.69 -7.09
N TYR A 71 -7.89 -10.94 -8.37
CA TYR A 71 -9.05 -11.67 -8.90
C TYR A 71 -10.41 -11.01 -8.65
N LYS A 72 -10.43 -9.74 -8.22
CA LYS A 72 -11.67 -8.98 -8.02
C LYS A 72 -12.01 -8.19 -9.28
N ASN A 73 -13.29 -7.93 -9.50
CA ASN A 73 -13.78 -7.22 -10.69
C ASN A 73 -13.95 -5.71 -10.47
N SER A 74 -13.98 -5.26 -9.21
CA SER A 74 -14.12 -3.85 -8.84
C SER A 74 -13.52 -3.61 -7.45
N THR A 75 -13.40 -2.32 -7.08
CA THR A 75 -13.06 -1.92 -5.71
C THR A 75 -14.18 -2.21 -4.72
N ASP A 76 -15.43 -2.26 -5.16
CA ASP A 76 -16.59 -2.65 -4.36
C ASP A 76 -17.02 -4.10 -4.62
N PHE A 77 -16.12 -5.05 -4.37
CA PHE A 77 -16.32 -6.44 -4.73
C PHE A 77 -17.35 -7.20 -3.87
N MET A 78 -17.73 -6.68 -2.70
CA MET A 78 -18.85 -7.19 -1.89
C MET A 78 -20.13 -6.36 -2.02
N GLY A 79 -20.16 -5.31 -2.86
CA GLY A 79 -21.36 -4.50 -3.09
C GLY A 79 -21.79 -3.63 -1.90
N LEU A 80 -20.84 -3.19 -1.07
CA LEU A 80 -21.08 -2.40 0.15
C LEU A 80 -20.92 -0.88 -0.08
N GLY A 81 -20.58 -0.44 -1.29
CA GLY A 81 -20.22 0.95 -1.58
C GLY A 81 -18.78 1.30 -1.20
N ALA A 82 -17.90 0.31 -1.03
CA ALA A 82 -16.51 0.57 -0.70
C ALA A 82 -15.75 1.22 -1.87
N VAL A 83 -14.95 2.23 -1.57
CA VAL A 83 -14.18 3.00 -2.56
C VAL A 83 -12.70 2.65 -2.58
N GLY A 84 -12.27 1.74 -1.69
CA GLY A 84 -10.87 1.41 -1.51
C GLY A 84 -10.61 0.38 -0.43
N MET A 85 -9.32 0.16 -0.14
CA MET A 85 -8.84 -0.78 0.86
C MET A 85 -7.75 -0.13 1.73
N LEU A 86 -7.87 -0.29 3.04
CA LEU A 86 -6.88 0.10 4.04
C LEU A 86 -5.97 -1.10 4.37
N PHE A 87 -4.66 -0.90 4.26
CA PHE A 87 -3.64 -1.87 4.65
C PHE A 87 -3.02 -1.47 5.99
N LYS A 88 -3.23 -2.32 7.00
CA LYS A 88 -2.62 -2.17 8.33
C LYS A 88 -1.34 -3.01 8.39
N LEU A 89 -0.25 -2.44 7.89
CA LEU A 89 1.04 -3.11 7.84
C LEU A 89 1.84 -2.79 9.11
N SER A 90 2.36 -3.81 9.80
CA SER A 90 3.31 -3.62 10.90
C SER A 90 4.73 -3.76 10.35
N ILE A 91 5.25 -2.67 9.78
CA ILE A 91 6.54 -2.67 9.07
C ILE A 91 7.47 -1.64 9.72
N PRO A 92 8.73 -1.98 10.02
CA PRO A 92 9.69 -1.02 10.56
C PRO A 92 9.98 0.11 9.57
N SER A 93 10.32 1.30 10.08
CA SER A 93 10.80 2.41 9.27
C SER A 93 12.02 2.02 8.41
N ASN A 94 12.14 2.63 7.24
CA ASN A 94 13.17 2.42 6.21
C ASN A 94 13.11 1.06 5.49
N TYR A 95 12.07 0.25 5.71
CA TYR A 95 11.79 -0.92 4.88
C TYR A 95 11.04 -0.49 3.61
N THR A 96 11.26 -1.24 2.53
CA THR A 96 10.48 -1.08 1.30
C THR A 96 9.33 -2.09 1.29
N VAL A 97 8.10 -1.61 1.15
CA VAL A 97 6.93 -2.42 0.88
C VAL A 97 6.72 -2.47 -0.63
N ILE A 98 6.47 -3.67 -1.16
CA ILE A 98 6.11 -3.84 -2.57
C ILE A 98 4.60 -4.09 -2.66
N PHE A 99 3.90 -3.16 -3.30
CA PHE A 99 2.51 -3.35 -3.73
C PHE A 99 2.51 -3.91 -5.14
N THR A 100 2.03 -5.14 -5.30
CA THR A 100 1.94 -5.80 -6.60
C THR A 100 0.51 -5.71 -7.13
N MET A 101 0.36 -5.29 -8.39
CA MET A 101 -0.90 -5.30 -9.12
C MET A 101 -1.09 -6.59 -9.91
N ARG A 102 -0.33 -7.65 -9.60
CA ARG A 102 -0.48 -8.97 -10.20
C ARG A 102 -1.92 -9.46 -9.99
N ASN A 103 -2.59 -9.90 -11.06
CA ASN A 103 -3.98 -10.37 -11.03
C ASN A 103 -5.02 -9.32 -10.58
N VAL A 104 -4.66 -8.04 -10.49
CA VAL A 104 -5.62 -6.94 -10.30
C VAL A 104 -6.05 -6.45 -11.69
N ALA A 105 -7.35 -6.45 -11.97
CA ALA A 105 -7.88 -6.18 -13.31
C ALA A 105 -8.10 -4.69 -13.64
N PHE A 106 -7.96 -3.81 -12.65
CA PHE A 106 -8.28 -2.38 -12.77
C PHE A 106 -7.21 -1.50 -12.11
N PRO A 107 -7.06 -0.24 -12.55
CA PRO A 107 -6.10 0.68 -11.95
C PRO A 107 -6.57 1.19 -10.58
N LEU A 108 -5.60 1.58 -9.76
CA LEU A 108 -5.79 2.09 -8.39
C LEU A 108 -4.87 3.29 -8.14
N TYR A 109 -5.17 4.08 -7.12
CA TYR A 109 -4.21 4.99 -6.51
C TYR A 109 -3.77 4.44 -5.16
N LEU A 110 -2.46 4.32 -4.95
CA LEU A 110 -1.88 4.04 -3.64
C LEU A 110 -1.55 5.35 -2.94
N LEU A 111 -2.10 5.52 -1.76
CA LEU A 111 -1.78 6.61 -0.85
C LEU A 111 -0.91 6.05 0.27
N HIS A 112 0.29 6.60 0.41
CA HIS A 112 1.16 6.36 1.55
C HIS A 112 0.87 7.41 2.62
N ILE A 113 0.22 7.00 3.69
CA ILE A 113 -0.22 7.89 4.75
C ILE A 113 0.77 7.88 5.90
N VAL A 114 1.22 9.08 6.28
CA VAL A 114 2.09 9.29 7.43
C VAL A 114 1.29 10.03 8.52
N PRO A 115 1.16 9.46 9.72
CA PRO A 115 0.49 10.12 10.84
C PRO A 115 1.18 11.42 11.26
N GLY A 116 0.39 12.42 11.65
CA GLY A 116 0.90 13.73 12.06
C GLY A 116 0.05 14.39 13.14
N GLU A 117 0.64 15.32 13.89
CA GLU A 117 -0.05 16.02 14.99
C GLU A 117 -1.29 16.80 14.55
N LEU A 118 -1.32 17.24 13.29
CA LEU A 118 -2.42 18.01 12.69
C LEU A 118 -3.30 17.16 11.75
N GLY A 119 -3.27 15.84 11.94
CA GLY A 119 -3.94 14.86 11.08
C GLY A 119 -2.99 14.20 10.09
N ASP A 120 -3.42 13.05 9.58
CA ASP A 120 -2.58 12.21 8.74
C ASP A 120 -2.56 12.73 7.30
N ILE A 121 -1.40 12.62 6.64
CA ILE A 121 -1.18 13.17 5.30
C ILE A 121 -0.77 12.08 4.32
N ALA A 122 -1.29 12.14 3.09
CA ALA A 122 -0.74 11.34 2.00
C ALA A 122 0.56 11.99 1.53
N MET A 123 1.69 11.33 1.81
CA MET A 123 3.02 11.82 1.45
C MET A 123 3.42 11.39 0.04
N ASP A 124 3.08 10.15 -0.33
CA ASP A 124 3.22 9.64 -1.69
C ASP A 124 1.83 9.27 -2.23
N ILE A 125 1.58 9.63 -3.48
CA ILE A 125 0.37 9.26 -4.22
C ILE A 125 0.81 8.66 -5.55
N ILE A 126 0.50 7.38 -5.75
CA ILE A 126 1.04 6.60 -6.87
C ILE A 126 -0.13 6.04 -7.68
N TYR A 127 -0.20 6.39 -8.96
CA TYR A 127 -1.11 5.73 -9.89
C TYR A 127 -0.56 4.33 -10.23
N MET A 128 -1.34 3.31 -9.89
CA MET A 128 -0.99 1.90 -10.06
C MET A 128 -1.75 1.29 -11.23
N GLU A 129 -1.01 0.84 -12.24
CA GLU A 129 -1.52 0.12 -13.40
C GLU A 129 -1.60 -1.39 -13.11
N PRO A 130 -2.60 -2.09 -13.67
CA PRO A 130 -2.67 -3.55 -13.63
C PRO A 130 -1.34 -4.23 -13.99
N TRP A 131 -1.03 -5.31 -13.29
CA TRP A 131 0.13 -6.19 -13.56
C TRP A 131 1.53 -5.59 -13.32
N LYS A 132 1.64 -4.41 -12.68
CA LYS A 132 2.91 -3.78 -12.31
C LYS A 132 3.17 -3.82 -10.80
N ASP A 133 4.43 -3.65 -10.42
CA ASP A 133 4.87 -3.62 -9.01
C ASP A 133 5.34 -2.21 -8.64
N TYR A 134 5.02 -1.78 -7.42
CA TYR A 134 5.31 -0.45 -6.89
C TYR A 134 5.97 -0.56 -5.52
N GLY A 135 7.19 -0.03 -5.39
CA GLY A 135 7.92 0.00 -4.13
C GLY A 135 7.75 1.32 -3.39
N VAL A 136 7.40 1.25 -2.10
CA VAL A 136 7.28 2.42 -1.23
C VAL A 136 8.14 2.22 0.01
N VAL A 137 8.94 3.24 0.34
CA VAL A 137 9.79 3.22 1.54
C VAL A 137 8.98 3.75 2.73
N VAL A 138 8.79 2.89 3.73
CA VAL A 138 8.15 3.25 5.01
C VAL A 138 9.00 4.32 5.70
N ARG A 139 8.40 5.45 6.07
CA ARG A 139 9.04 6.56 6.79
C ARG A 139 9.00 6.34 8.30
N THR A 140 7.85 5.92 8.82
CA THR A 140 7.64 5.71 10.25
C THR A 140 7.06 4.32 10.51
N ASN A 141 7.25 3.80 11.71
CA ASN A 141 6.62 2.54 12.13
C ASN A 141 5.10 2.63 12.31
N THR A 142 4.50 3.79 12.04
CA THR A 142 3.06 4.05 12.14
C THR A 142 2.41 4.38 10.80
N ASP A 143 3.17 4.33 9.71
CA ASP A 143 2.63 4.56 8.38
C ASP A 143 1.59 3.51 8.02
N TYR A 144 0.61 3.92 7.22
CA TYR A 144 -0.39 3.02 6.67
C TYR A 144 -0.70 3.37 5.22
N PHE A 145 -1.32 2.43 4.52
CA PHE A 145 -1.52 2.56 3.08
C PHE A 145 -2.99 2.42 2.73
N ILE A 146 -3.45 3.23 1.78
CA ILE A 146 -4.80 3.13 1.25
C ILE A 146 -4.72 2.97 -0.26
N GLU A 147 -5.32 1.92 -0.78
CA GLU A 147 -5.61 1.79 -2.21
C GLU A 147 -7.01 2.34 -2.50
N LEU A 148 -7.11 3.32 -3.39
CA LEU A 148 -8.37 3.97 -3.77
C LEU A 148 -8.70 3.70 -5.22
N ASN A 149 -10.00 3.59 -5.52
CA ASN A 149 -10.47 3.59 -6.88
C ASN A 149 -10.15 4.95 -7.55
N THR A 150 -9.92 4.92 -8.86
CA THR A 150 -9.45 6.10 -9.61
C THR A 150 -10.48 7.22 -9.71
N THR A 151 -11.78 6.91 -9.66
CA THR A 151 -12.85 7.91 -9.75
C THR A 151 -12.98 8.69 -8.44
N PHE A 152 -12.94 7.98 -7.31
CA PHE A 152 -12.99 8.57 -5.97
C PHE A 152 -11.76 9.43 -5.73
N TYR A 153 -10.55 8.96 -6.09
CA TYR A 153 -9.35 9.77 -5.97
C TYR A 153 -9.44 11.09 -6.77
N LYS A 154 -9.91 11.04 -8.02
CA LYS A 154 -10.09 12.25 -8.84
C LYS A 154 -11.07 13.24 -8.20
N HIS A 155 -12.14 12.75 -7.59
CA HIS A 155 -13.05 13.59 -6.83
C HIS A 155 -12.38 14.26 -5.61
N LEU A 156 -11.54 13.53 -4.87
CA LEU A 156 -10.74 14.11 -3.78
C LEU A 156 -9.76 15.18 -4.28
N GLU A 157 -9.14 14.95 -5.43
CA GLU A 157 -8.22 15.90 -6.07
C GLU A 157 -8.93 17.20 -6.47
N GLU A 158 -10.13 17.10 -7.05
CA GLU A 158 -10.97 18.26 -7.39
C GLU A 158 -11.32 19.08 -6.15
N ILE A 159 -11.71 18.41 -5.05
CA ILE A 159 -11.99 19.07 -3.77
C ILE A 159 -10.74 19.77 -3.24
N SER A 160 -9.60 19.10 -3.22
CA SER A 160 -8.33 19.67 -2.74
C SER A 160 -7.97 20.93 -3.54
N ARG A 161 -8.04 20.86 -4.87
CA ARG A 161 -7.81 22.01 -5.77
C ARG A 161 -8.80 23.15 -5.51
N SER A 162 -10.07 22.85 -5.28
CA SER A 162 -11.10 23.87 -5.00
C SER A 162 -10.87 24.63 -3.69
N ARG A 163 -10.21 24.00 -2.72
CA ARG A 163 -9.85 24.59 -1.41
C ARG A 163 -8.48 25.27 -1.41
N GLY A 164 -7.74 25.20 -2.52
CA GLY A 164 -6.34 25.65 -2.57
C GLY A 164 -5.42 24.78 -1.70
N GLU A 165 -5.82 23.55 -1.39
CA GLU A 165 -5.02 22.61 -0.63
C GLU A 165 -4.13 21.82 -1.60
N ALA A 166 -2.87 21.59 -1.22
CA ALA A 166 -1.93 20.79 -2.01
C ALA A 166 -1.83 19.33 -1.54
N LEU A 167 -2.52 18.97 -0.45
CA LEU A 167 -2.34 17.71 0.25
C LEU A 167 -3.67 16.97 0.39
N ILE A 168 -3.62 15.64 0.27
CA ILE A 168 -4.70 14.76 0.71
C ILE A 168 -4.51 14.48 2.21
N ARG A 169 -5.54 14.73 3.00
CA ARG A 169 -5.55 14.55 4.46
C ARG A 169 -6.58 13.52 4.88
N VAL A 170 -6.25 12.72 5.88
CA VAL A 170 -7.18 11.83 6.57
C VAL A 170 -7.45 12.44 7.95
N SER A 171 -8.71 12.77 8.22
CA SER A 171 -9.11 13.54 9.41
C SER A 171 -9.80 12.71 10.50
N GLY A 172 -9.75 11.38 10.40
CA GLY A 172 -10.35 10.45 11.36
C GLY A 172 -11.42 9.55 10.74
N THR A 173 -12.15 8.83 11.59
CA THR A 173 -13.24 7.96 11.15
C THR A 173 -14.49 8.77 10.80
N CYS A 174 -15.33 8.21 9.93
CA CYS A 174 -16.75 8.48 10.03
C CYS A 174 -17.38 7.49 11.03
#